data_AF-A0AAU4BN64-F1
#
_entry.id   AF-A0AAU4BN64-F1
#
_cell.length_a   1.000
_cell.length_b   1.000
_cell.length_c   1.000
_cell.angle_alpha   90.00
_cell.angle_beta   90.00
_cell.angle_gamma   90.00
#
_symmetry.space_group_name_H-M   'P 1'
#
loop_
_entity.id
_entity.type
_entity.pdbx_description
1 polymer ?
#
loop_
_entity_poly.entity_id
_entity_poly.type
_entity_poly.pdbx_seq_one_letter_code
_entity_poly.pdbx_strand_id
1 'polypeptide(L)'
;MDTTRVSAAAGTPYELDIRRQLNQARQDLAEAHAELDVRRGQETVLRTHLETLGAEATAMRHRYTELHVAYVELLTHARAAAAAAALGELDPAAYVAGHLEEIGLQPAPDAVPDQVVAEGLAVSVRLSGGGR
;
A
#
# COMPACT_ATOMS: atom_id res chain seq x y z
N MET A 1 18.25 -68.98 41.12
CA MET A 1 18.67 -67.60 41.46
C MET A 1 19.74 -67.21 40.46
N ASP A 2 19.33 -66.64 39.33
CA ASP A 2 20.25 -66.13 38.31
C ASP A 2 20.19 -64.61 38.35
N THR A 3 21.21 -64.00 38.95
CA THR A 3 21.47 -62.57 38.86
C THR A 3 22.42 -62.35 37.70
N THR A 4 21.88 -62.25 36.49
CA THR A 4 22.59 -61.74 35.31
C THR A 4 22.93 -60.28 35.58
N ARG A 5 24.16 -60.06 36.03
CA ARG A 5 24.79 -58.76 36.18
C ARG A 5 24.75 -58.06 34.82
N VAL A 6 23.87 -57.07 34.69
CA VAL A 6 23.90 -56.11 33.58
C VAL A 6 25.25 -55.40 33.68
N SER A 7 26.21 -55.84 32.87
CA SER A 7 27.50 -55.20 32.70
C SER A 7 27.23 -53.79 32.18
N ALA A 8 27.34 -52.81 33.06
CA ALA A 8 27.20 -51.42 32.72
C ALA A 8 28.29 -51.06 31.70
N ALA A 9 27.87 -50.71 30.49
CA ALA A 9 28.72 -50.14 29.44
C ALA A 9 29.20 -48.74 29.87
N ALA A 10 30.13 -48.68 30.83
CA ALA A 10 30.85 -47.48 31.17
C ALA A 10 32.02 -47.36 30.19
N GLY A 11 31.81 -46.60 29.11
CA GLY A 11 32.88 -46.25 28.17
C GLY A 11 34.04 -45.55 28.87
N THR A 12 35.20 -45.52 28.23
CA THR A 12 36.37 -44.82 28.80
C THR A 12 36.04 -43.33 29.03
N PRO A 13 36.70 -42.64 29.98
CA PRO A 13 36.49 -41.19 30.20
C PRO A 13 36.60 -40.37 28.91
N TYR A 14 37.47 -40.78 28.00
CA TYR A 14 37.63 -40.20 26.66
C TYR A 14 36.40 -40.42 25.76
N GLU A 15 35.82 -41.61 25.73
CA GLU A 15 34.59 -41.89 24.97
C GLU A 15 33.38 -41.13 25.50
N LEU A 16 33.30 -40.94 26.82
CA LEU A 16 32.24 -40.15 27.45
C LEU A 16 32.36 -38.67 27.09
N ASP A 17 33.58 -38.13 27.04
CA ASP A 17 33.83 -36.75 26.62
C ASP A 17 33.47 -36.54 25.15
N ILE A 18 33.86 -37.46 24.25
CA ILE A 18 33.46 -37.41 22.83
C ILE A 18 31.93 -37.43 22.68
N ARG A 19 31.22 -38.30 23.42
CA ARG A 19 29.75 -38.34 23.36
C ARG A 19 29.12 -37.06 23.86
N ARG A 20 29.67 -36.46 24.92
CA ARG A 20 29.21 -35.16 25.43
C ARG A 20 29.40 -34.08 24.37
N GLN A 21 30.59 -33.98 23.78
CA GLN A 21 30.89 -32.99 22.74
C GLN A 21 29.99 -33.17 21.51
N LEU A 22 29.75 -34.41 21.06
CA LEU A 22 28.86 -34.68 19.94
C LEU A 22 27.40 -34.29 20.24
N ASN A 23 26.92 -34.60 21.45
CA ASN A 23 25.56 -34.23 21.84
C ASN A 23 25.41 -32.71 21.98
N GLN A 24 26.43 -32.02 22.50
CA GLN A 24 26.47 -30.56 22.55
C GLN A 24 26.42 -29.96 21.14
N ALA A 25 27.28 -30.42 20.23
CA ALA A 25 27.30 -29.92 18.85
C ALA A 25 25.98 -30.15 18.11
N ARG A 26 25.28 -31.26 18.39
CA ARG A 26 23.94 -31.53 17.85
C ARG A 26 22.90 -30.57 18.40
N GLN A 27 22.99 -30.25 19.69
CA GLN A 27 22.09 -29.31 20.33
C GLN A 27 22.32 -27.89 19.78
N ASP A 28 23.57 -27.44 19.69
CA ASP A 28 23.94 -26.14 19.13
C ASP A 28 23.46 -25.99 17.67
N LEU A 29 23.57 -27.05 16.87
CA LEU A 29 23.07 -27.06 15.49
C LEU A 29 21.54 -27.00 15.42
N ALA A 30 20.84 -27.69 16.33
CA ALA A 30 19.38 -27.61 16.40
C ALA A 30 18.91 -26.21 16.81
N GLU A 31 19.59 -25.58 17.76
CA GLU A 31 19.34 -24.20 18.19
C GLU A 31 19.59 -23.20 17.05
N ALA A 32 20.71 -23.36 16.32
CA ALA A 32 21.03 -22.51 15.17
C ALA A 32 20.00 -22.64 14.03
N HIS A 33 19.51 -23.86 13.74
CA HIS A 33 18.44 -24.06 12.76
C HIS A 33 17.13 -23.42 13.21
N ALA A 34 16.76 -23.56 14.49
CA ALA A 34 15.55 -22.92 15.02
C ALA A 34 15.63 -21.39 14.91
N GLU A 35 16.78 -20.79 15.22
CA GLU A 35 16.98 -19.34 15.06
C GLU A 35 16.88 -18.91 13.59
N LEU A 36 17.47 -19.68 12.68
CA LEU A 36 17.43 -19.40 11.24
C LEU A 36 16.00 -19.46 10.69
N ASP A 37 15.20 -20.43 11.13
CA ASP A 37 13.80 -20.54 10.73
C ASP A 37 12.97 -19.36 11.24
N VAL A 38 13.21 -18.89 12.47
CA VAL A 38 12.59 -17.67 12.99
C VAL A 38 12.96 -16.46 12.14
N ARG A 39 14.24 -16.29 11.79
CA ARG A 39 14.71 -15.18 10.96
C ARG A 39 14.09 -15.22 9.55
N ARG A 40 13.98 -16.39 8.93
CA ARG A 40 13.28 -16.56 7.63
C ARG A 40 11.80 -16.20 7.72
N GLY A 41 11.15 -16.54 8.83
CA GLY A 41 9.78 -16.13 9.12
C GLY A 41 9.64 -14.61 9.16
N GLN A 42 10.53 -13.94 9.91
CA GLN A 42 10.56 -12.48 10.00
C GLN A 42 10.83 -11.81 8.64
N GLU A 43 11.80 -12.31 7.88
CA GLU A 43 12.11 -11.81 6.53
C GLU A 43 10.91 -11.93 5.59
N THR A 44 10.18 -13.06 5.65
CA THR A 44 8.98 -13.26 4.83
C THR A 44 7.89 -12.25 5.18
N VAL A 45 7.64 -12.02 6.47
CA VAL A 45 6.66 -11.02 6.92
C VAL A 45 7.06 -9.62 6.46
N LEU A 46 8.33 -9.23 6.62
CA LEU A 46 8.83 -7.92 6.20
C LEU A 46 8.71 -7.71 4.69
N ARG A 47 9.07 -8.73 3.91
CA ARG A 47 8.94 -8.69 2.45
C ARG A 47 7.49 -8.50 2.02
N THR A 48 6.56 -9.28 2.57
CA THR A 48 5.12 -9.13 2.26
C THR A 48 4.60 -7.74 2.66
N HIS A 49 5.06 -7.21 3.79
CA HIS A 49 4.68 -5.86 4.23
C HIS A 49 5.21 -4.78 3.25
N LEU A 50 6.47 -4.88 2.82
CA LEU A 50 7.06 -3.96 1.85
C LEU A 50 6.39 -4.06 0.48
N GLU A 51 6.02 -5.25 0.04
CA GLU A 51 5.25 -5.45 -1.21
C GLU A 51 3.89 -4.75 -1.13
N THR A 52 3.21 -4.84 0.02
CA THR A 52 1.92 -4.17 0.26
C THR A 52 2.09 -2.65 0.23
N LEU A 53 3.08 -2.11 0.95
CA LEU A 53 3.38 -0.68 0.94
C LEU A 53 3.75 -0.18 -0.46
N GLY A 54 4.50 -0.97 -1.24
CA GLY A 54 4.84 -0.66 -2.63
C GLY A 54 3.62 -0.58 -3.53
N ALA A 55 2.67 -1.52 -3.38
CA ALA A 55 1.41 -1.51 -4.11
C ALA A 55 0.54 -0.29 -3.73
N GLU A 56 0.44 0.03 -2.44
CA GLU A 56 -0.30 1.20 -1.93
C GLU A 56 0.30 2.51 -2.44
N ALA A 57 1.63 2.66 -2.38
CA ALA A 57 2.31 3.86 -2.88
C ALA A 57 2.11 4.05 -4.39
N THR A 58 2.11 2.95 -5.15
CA THR A 58 1.83 2.97 -6.59
C THR A 58 0.39 3.38 -6.86
N ALA A 59 -0.58 2.78 -6.16
CA ALA A 59 -1.99 3.13 -6.29
C ALA A 59 -2.25 4.61 -5.94
N MET A 60 -1.64 5.11 -4.87
CA MET A 60 -1.74 6.52 -4.47
C MET A 60 -1.14 7.45 -5.52
N ARG A 61 0.00 7.08 -6.12
CA ARG A 61 0.61 7.84 -7.21
C ARG A 61 -0.31 7.90 -8.42
N HIS A 62 -0.93 6.80 -8.82
CA HIS A 62 -1.89 6.80 -9.93
C HIS A 62 -3.08 7.72 -9.67
N ARG A 63 -3.71 7.61 -8.49
CA ARG A 63 -4.83 8.49 -8.11
C ARG A 63 -4.44 9.97 -8.09
N TYR A 64 -3.23 10.28 -7.59
CA TYR A 64 -2.72 11.65 -7.59
C TYR A 64 -2.52 12.16 -9.02
N THR A 65 -1.93 11.35 -9.91
CA THR A 65 -1.74 11.72 -11.32
C THR A 65 -3.08 11.96 -12.01
N GLU A 66 -4.06 11.07 -11.83
CA GLU A 66 -5.41 11.24 -12.39
C GLU A 66 -6.06 12.55 -11.92
N LEU A 67 -6.01 12.83 -10.61
CA LEU A 67 -6.54 14.09 -10.05
C LEU A 67 -5.80 15.31 -10.60
N HIS A 68 -4.47 15.24 -10.69
CA HIS A 68 -3.65 16.34 -11.18
C HIS A 68 -3.92 16.65 -12.65
N VAL A 69 -4.08 15.62 -13.48
CA VAL A 69 -4.45 15.77 -14.89
C VAL A 69 -5.82 16.43 -15.02
N ALA A 70 -6.85 15.91 -14.33
CA ALA A 70 -8.18 16.51 -14.34
C ALA A 70 -8.18 17.98 -13.87
N TYR A 71 -7.39 18.30 -12.85
CA TYR A 71 -7.22 19.68 -12.37
C TYR A 71 -6.57 20.58 -13.41
N VAL A 72 -5.50 20.12 -14.07
CA VAL A 72 -4.79 20.88 -15.10
C VAL A 72 -5.68 21.12 -16.33
N GLU A 73 -6.46 20.12 -16.74
CA GLU A 73 -7.42 20.25 -17.84
C GLU A 73 -8.48 21.30 -17.52
N LEU A 74 -9.16 21.19 -16.38
CA LEU A 74 -10.15 22.19 -15.93
C LEU A 74 -9.55 23.60 -15.87
N LEU A 75 -8.35 23.75 -15.29
CA LEU A 75 -7.68 25.04 -15.19
C LEU A 75 -7.33 25.60 -16.57
N THR A 76 -6.97 24.75 -17.53
CA THR A 76 -6.69 25.15 -18.91
C THR A 76 -7.93 25.71 -19.58
N HIS A 77 -9.07 25.02 -19.47
CA HIS A 77 -10.35 25.51 -20.01
C HIS A 77 -10.83 26.79 -19.32
N ALA A 78 -10.68 26.90 -17.99
CA ALA A 78 -11.01 28.12 -17.26
C ALA A 78 -10.13 29.31 -17.68
N ARG A 79 -8.83 29.08 -17.92
CA ARG A 79 -7.91 30.11 -18.44
C ARG A 79 -8.27 30.53 -19.86
N ALA A 80 -8.68 29.59 -20.71
CA ALA A 80 -9.16 29.89 -22.06
C ALA A 80 -10.41 30.77 -22.01
N ALA A 81 -11.39 30.43 -21.16
CA ALA A 81 -12.58 31.25 -20.93
C ALA A 81 -12.24 32.66 -20.46
N ALA A 82 -11.30 32.81 -19.50
CA ALA A 82 -10.87 34.12 -19.03
C ALA A 82 -10.18 34.94 -20.13
N ALA A 83 -9.37 34.31 -20.98
CA ALA A 83 -8.71 34.97 -22.11
C ALA A 83 -9.72 35.41 -23.19
N ALA A 84 -10.67 34.54 -23.54
CA ALA A 84 -11.76 34.82 -24.47
C ALA A 84 -12.62 35.99 -24.00
N ALA A 85 -12.95 36.05 -22.71
CA ALA A 85 -13.67 37.17 -22.11
C ALA A 85 -12.89 38.48 -22.22
N ALA A 86 -11.58 38.45 -21.99
CA ALA A 86 -10.72 39.63 -22.13
C ALA A 86 -10.62 40.15 -23.58
N LEU A 87 -10.79 39.26 -24.56
CA LEU A 87 -10.84 39.60 -25.99
C LEU A 87 -12.23 40.02 -26.47
N GLY A 88 -13.26 39.94 -25.63
CA GLY A 88 -14.63 40.31 -25.97
C GLY A 88 -15.38 39.27 -26.82
N GLU A 89 -15.01 37.98 -26.71
CA GLU A 89 -15.79 36.91 -27.33
C GLU A 89 -17.21 36.86 -26.76
N LEU A 90 -18.18 36.46 -27.60
CA LEU A 90 -19.61 36.47 -27.26
C LEU A 90 -20.01 35.43 -26.21
N ASP A 91 -19.35 34.27 -26.20
CA ASP A 91 -19.58 33.20 -25.23
C ASP A 91 -18.27 32.58 -24.73
N PRO A 92 -17.57 33.26 -23.81
CA PRO A 92 -16.33 32.73 -23.22
C PRO A 92 -16.56 31.45 -22.40
N ALA A 93 -17.78 31.22 -21.90
CA ALA A 93 -18.09 30.04 -21.09
C ALA A 93 -18.13 28.75 -21.92
N ALA A 94 -18.28 28.85 -23.25
CA ALA A 94 -18.24 27.71 -24.17
C ALA A 94 -16.99 26.83 -24.00
N TYR A 95 -15.84 27.42 -23.63
CA TYR A 95 -14.61 26.66 -23.38
C TYR A 95 -14.72 25.69 -22.19
N VAL A 96 -15.43 26.08 -21.14
CA VAL A 96 -15.67 25.24 -19.95
C VAL A 96 -16.85 24.31 -20.22
N ALA A 97 -17.93 24.81 -20.83
CA ALA A 97 -19.11 24.01 -21.16
C ALA A 97 -18.76 22.84 -22.10
N GLY A 98 -17.96 23.08 -23.15
CA GLY A 98 -17.51 22.02 -24.05
C GLY A 98 -16.68 20.95 -23.35
N HIS A 99 -15.80 21.34 -22.41
CA HIS A 99 -15.05 20.37 -21.61
C HIS A 99 -15.96 19.55 -20.69
N LEU A 100 -16.93 20.20 -20.02
CA LEU A 100 -17.92 19.50 -19.19
C LEU A 100 -18.76 18.51 -19.99
N GLU A 101 -19.08 18.83 -21.24
CA GLU A 101 -19.78 17.91 -22.16
C GLU A 101 -18.89 16.71 -22.53
N GLU A 102 -17.64 16.95 -22.91
CA GLU A 102 -16.67 15.91 -23.27
C GLU A 102 -16.49 14.88 -22.16
N ILE A 103 -16.43 15.32 -20.90
CA ILE A 103 -16.26 14.45 -19.74
C ILE A 103 -17.59 13.97 -19.11
N GLY A 104 -18.73 14.31 -19.71
CA GLY A 104 -20.05 13.88 -19.25
C GLY A 104 -20.49 14.46 -17.90
N LEU A 105 -19.99 15.65 -17.53
CA LEU A 105 -20.29 16.36 -16.28
C LEU A 105 -21.13 17.64 -16.52
N GLN A 106 -21.87 17.68 -17.62
CA GLN A 106 -22.86 18.74 -17.84
C GLN A 106 -23.91 18.70 -16.71
N PRO A 107 -24.26 19.87 -16.13
CA PRO A 107 -25.37 19.94 -15.19
C PRO A 107 -26.68 19.57 -15.89
N ALA A 108 -27.67 19.12 -15.11
CA ALA A 108 -29.00 18.87 -15.65
C ALA A 108 -29.57 20.15 -16.29
N PRO A 109 -30.43 20.06 -17.33
CA PRO A 109 -30.93 21.23 -18.07
C PRO A 109 -31.66 22.27 -17.20
N ASP A 110 -32.19 21.85 -16.05
CA ASP A 110 -32.93 22.65 -15.08
C ASP A 110 -32.15 22.88 -13.77
N ALA A 111 -30.86 22.52 -13.73
CA ALA A 111 -30.04 22.64 -12.54
C ALA A 111 -29.85 24.11 -12.13
N VAL A 112 -30.05 24.38 -10.84
CA VAL A 112 -29.80 25.70 -10.26
C VAL A 112 -28.30 25.79 -9.92
N PRO A 113 -27.58 26.87 -10.31
CA PRO A 113 -26.14 26.99 -10.08
C PRO A 113 -25.72 26.76 -8.62
N ASP A 114 -26.46 27.33 -7.66
CA ASP A 114 -26.18 27.15 -6.23
C ASP A 114 -26.29 25.69 -5.78
N GLN A 115 -27.20 24.91 -6.38
CA GLN A 115 -27.34 23.47 -6.10
C GLN A 115 -26.15 22.69 -6.63
N VAL A 116 -25.72 22.96 -7.88
CA VAL A 116 -24.55 22.32 -8.48
C VAL A 116 -23.29 22.57 -7.65
N VAL A 117 -23.11 23.80 -7.17
CA VAL A 117 -22.00 24.16 -6.27
C VAL A 117 -22.13 23.42 -4.93
N ALA A 118 -23.30 23.40 -4.33
CA ALA A 118 -23.53 22.72 -3.05
C ALA A 118 -23.26 21.20 -3.15
N GLU A 119 -23.66 20.55 -4.25
CA GLU A 119 -23.38 19.14 -4.51
C GLU A 119 -21.88 18.87 -4.62
N GLY A 120 -21.15 19.68 -5.38
CA GLY A 120 -19.69 19.57 -5.51
C GLY A 120 -18.96 19.76 -4.18
N LEU A 121 -19.38 20.75 -3.37
CA LEU A 121 -18.82 20.97 -2.04
C LEU A 121 -19.14 19.82 -1.08
N ALA A 122 -20.36 19.28 -1.11
CA ALA A 122 -20.74 18.13 -0.29
C ALA A 122 -19.91 16.89 -0.64
N VAL A 123 -19.61 16.65 -1.92
CA VAL A 123 -18.67 15.61 -2.36
C VAL A 123 -17.27 15.87 -1.80
N SER A 124 -16.75 17.10 -1.93
CA SER A 124 -15.42 17.46 -1.43
C SER A 124 -15.29 17.26 0.09
N VAL A 125 -16.30 17.66 0.88
CA VAL A 125 -16.32 17.46 2.34
C VAL A 125 -16.32 15.97 2.71
N ARG A 126 -17.10 15.14 2.00
CA ARG A 126 -17.08 13.67 2.22
C ARG A 126 -15.71 13.07 1.94
N LEU A 127 -15.05 13.52 0.87
CA LEU A 127 -13.73 13.02 0.48
C LEU A 127 -12.60 13.52 1.40
N SER A 128 -12.72 14.72 1.98
CA SER A 128 -11.70 15.33 2.84
C SER A 128 -11.83 15.00 4.33
N GLY A 129 -13.02 14.59 4.81
CA GLY A 129 -13.28 14.34 6.23
C GLY A 129 -14.02 13.04 6.58
N GLY A 130 -14.34 12.19 5.60
CA GLY A 130 -15.22 11.01 5.74
C GLY A 130 -14.51 9.68 5.94
N GLY A 131 -13.37 9.65 6.63
CA GLY A 131 -12.72 8.41 7.10
C GLY A 131 -12.63 8.41 8.62
N ARG A 132 -13.75 8.14 9.31
CA ARG A 132 -13.76 7.60 10.67
C ARG A 132 -14.22 6.16 10.61
#